data_AF-A0A9P0Z461-F1
#
_entry.id   AF-A0A9P0Z461-F1
#
_cell.length_a   1.000
_cell.length_b   1.000
_cell.length_c   1.000
_cell.angle_alpha   90.00
_cell.angle_beta   90.00
_cell.angle_gamma   90.00
#
_symmetry.space_group_name_H-M   'P 1'
#
loop_
_entity.id
_entity.type
_entity.pdbx_description
1 polymer ?
#
loop_
_entity_poly.entity_id
_entity_poly.type
_entity_poly.pdbx_seq_one_letter_code
_entity_poly.pdbx_strand_id
1 'polypeptide(L)'
;MCTSFLDKVLQVSRGFFEQPMEEKMKYAKGVEEFEGYGADPVPQEGQPLDWSDRLYLNVHPQDMRNYKFWPKNPVFPVSNLAPLLLGILKDFPIPTLDKL
;
A
#
# COMPACT_ATOMS: atom_id res chain seq x y z
N MET A 1 -9.08 16.31 17.77
CA MET A 1 -8.96 15.28 16.71
C MET A 1 -8.38 14.05 17.37
N CYS A 2 -9.11 12.94 17.43
CA CYS A 2 -8.58 11.69 17.96
C CYS A 2 -7.30 11.31 17.18
N THR A 3 -6.26 10.91 17.89
CA THR A 3 -4.92 10.65 17.36
C THR A 3 -4.72 9.16 17.11
N SER A 4 -5.74 8.48 16.58
CA SER A 4 -5.66 7.04 16.40
C SER A 4 -4.59 6.70 15.38
N PHE A 5 -4.11 5.47 15.44
CA PHE A 5 -3.13 4.99 14.48
C PHE A 5 -3.65 5.08 13.03
N LEU A 6 -4.93 4.76 12.81
CA LEU A 6 -5.57 4.85 11.50
C LEU A 6 -5.64 6.29 10.98
N ASP A 7 -5.92 7.27 11.86
CA ASP A 7 -5.94 8.69 11.47
C ASP A 7 -4.57 9.13 10.95
N LYS A 8 -3.49 8.67 11.58
CA LYS A 8 -2.11 8.94 11.14
C LYS A 8 -1.82 8.30 9.78
N VAL A 9 -2.21 7.04 9.57
CA VAL A 9 -2.05 6.36 8.28
C VAL A 9 -2.80 7.12 7.19
N LEU A 10 -4.05 7.49 7.43
CA LEU A 10 -4.85 8.27 6.48
C LEU A 10 -4.21 9.63 6.16
N GLN A 11 -3.69 10.33 7.18
CA GLN A 11 -3.03 11.61 7.02
C GLN A 11 -1.76 11.50 6.17
N VAL A 12 -0.87 10.53 6.44
CA VAL A 12 0.37 10.37 5.66
C VAL A 12 0.08 9.89 4.23
N SER A 13 -0.93 9.03 4.05
CA SER A 13 -1.36 8.60 2.71
C SER A 13 -1.84 9.79 1.89
N ARG A 14 -2.72 10.65 2.45
CA ARG A 14 -3.15 11.89 1.76
C ARG A 14 -1.96 12.76 1.40
N GLY A 15 -1.08 13.00 2.37
CA GLY A 15 0.11 13.82 2.18
C GLY A 15 1.05 13.29 1.09
N PHE A 16 1.13 11.98 0.87
CA PHE A 16 1.86 11.40 -0.26
C PHE A 16 1.17 11.67 -1.60
N PHE A 17 -0.13 11.41 -1.72
CA PHE A 17 -0.85 11.56 -3.00
C PHE A 17 -1.02 13.02 -3.44
N GLU A 18 -1.00 13.96 -2.50
CA GLU A 18 -0.99 15.42 -2.73
C GLU A 18 0.35 15.95 -3.27
N GLN A 19 1.43 15.15 -3.24
CA GLN A 19 2.72 15.57 -3.78
C GLN A 19 2.68 15.71 -5.31
N PRO A 20 3.58 16.54 -5.87
CA PRO A 20 3.81 16.59 -7.31
C PRO A 20 4.12 15.22 -7.90
N MET A 21 3.81 15.03 -9.17
CA MET A 21 4.01 13.75 -9.85
C MET A 21 5.46 13.28 -9.78
N GLU A 22 6.42 14.21 -9.89
CA GLU A 22 7.85 13.96 -9.83
C GLU A 22 8.29 13.32 -8.50
N GLU A 23 7.65 13.71 -7.39
CA GLU A 23 7.94 13.15 -6.07
C GLU A 23 7.35 11.74 -5.93
N LYS A 24 6.13 11.53 -6.43
CA LYS A 24 5.47 10.21 -6.39
C LYS A 24 6.19 9.20 -7.30
N MET A 25 6.67 9.64 -8.46
CA MET A 25 7.38 8.81 -9.43
C MET A 25 8.75 8.31 -8.95
N LYS A 26 9.31 8.87 -7.87
CA LYS A 26 10.51 8.29 -7.21
C LYS A 26 10.28 6.89 -6.67
N TYR A 27 9.01 6.53 -6.44
CA TYR A 27 8.60 5.23 -5.92
C TYR A 27 7.92 4.39 -7.00
N ALA A 28 7.99 4.77 -8.28
CA ALA A 28 7.31 4.08 -9.36
C ALA A 28 7.71 2.60 -9.42
N LYS A 29 6.71 1.72 -9.58
CA LYS A 29 6.96 0.30 -9.87
C LYS A 29 7.27 0.10 -11.35
N GLY A 30 8.14 -0.84 -11.67
CA GLY A 30 8.33 -1.31 -13.04
C GLY A 30 7.26 -2.34 -13.42
N VAL A 31 7.52 -3.09 -14.49
CA VAL A 31 6.60 -4.12 -15.00
C VAL A 31 6.66 -5.39 -14.14
N GLU A 32 7.82 -5.66 -13.54
CA GLU A 32 8.07 -6.88 -12.77
C GLU A 32 7.83 -6.68 -11.26
N GLU A 33 8.02 -5.46 -10.76
CA GLU A 33 7.83 -5.18 -9.33
C GLU A 33 6.35 -5.09 -8.95
N PHE A 34 5.99 -5.86 -7.93
CA PHE A 34 4.64 -5.82 -7.36
C PHE A 34 4.46 -4.65 -6.38
N GLU A 35 5.55 -4.18 -5.77
CA GLU A 35 5.56 -3.02 -4.87
C GLU A 35 5.93 -1.73 -5.62
N GLY A 36 5.41 -0.61 -5.11
CA GLY A 36 5.68 0.73 -5.62
C GLY A 36 4.41 1.48 -6.03
N TYR A 37 4.63 2.68 -6.55
CA TYR A 37 3.60 3.61 -7.03
C TYR A 37 3.27 3.36 -8.50
N GLY A 38 2.00 3.37 -8.84
CA GLY A 38 1.52 3.33 -10.23
C GLY A 38 0.16 2.67 -10.37
N ALA A 39 -0.35 2.64 -11.59
CA ALA A 39 -1.58 1.95 -11.94
C ALA A 39 -1.39 0.42 -11.95
N ASP A 40 -2.50 -0.31 -11.99
CA ASP A 40 -2.47 -1.74 -12.23
C ASP A 40 -2.02 -2.05 -13.68
N PRO A 41 -1.43 -3.24 -13.93
CA PRO A 41 -1.14 -3.67 -15.27
C PRO A 41 -2.37 -3.60 -16.17
N VAL A 42 -2.15 -3.40 -17.47
CA VAL A 42 -3.24 -3.38 -18.46
C VAL A 42 -4.01 -4.70 -18.32
N PRO A 43 -5.33 -4.64 -18.06
CA PRO A 43 -6.10 -5.85 -17.85
C PRO A 43 -6.29 -6.58 -19.18
N GLN A 44 -6.74 -7.84 -19.12
CA GLN A 44 -7.01 -8.62 -20.33
C GLN A 44 -8.03 -7.93 -21.24
N GLU A 45 -7.97 -8.22 -22.54
CA GLU A 45 -8.90 -7.66 -23.51
C GLU A 45 -10.36 -7.88 -23.08
N GLY A 46 -11.14 -6.79 -23.01
CA GLY A 46 -12.53 -6.80 -22.56
C GLY A 46 -12.74 -6.59 -21.05
N GLN A 47 -11.68 -6.51 -20.24
CA GLN A 47 -11.78 -6.13 -18.83
C GLN A 47 -11.72 -4.61 -18.65
N PRO A 48 -12.54 -4.03 -17.75
CA PRO A 48 -12.49 -2.59 -17.46
C PRO A 48 -11.17 -2.23 -16.76
N LEU A 49 -10.56 -1.13 -17.20
CA LEU A 49 -9.40 -0.55 -16.54
C LEU A 49 -9.86 0.22 -15.30
N ASP A 50 -9.26 -0.08 -14.15
CA ASP A 50 -9.46 0.73 -12.96
C ASP A 50 -8.64 2.02 -13.08
N TRP A 51 -9.31 3.17 -13.01
CA TRP A 51 -8.66 4.47 -13.13
C TRP A 51 -8.20 4.94 -11.74
N SER A 52 -7.25 4.20 -11.17
CA SER A 52 -6.73 4.46 -9.83
C SER A 52 -5.21 4.27 -9.80
N ASP A 53 -4.51 5.26 -9.25
CA ASP A 53 -3.10 5.09 -8.88
C ASP A 53 -3.01 4.44 -7.50
N ARG A 54 -2.10 3.48 -7.35
CA ARG A 54 -1.89 2.76 -6.10
C ARG A 54 -0.45 2.92 -5.62
N LEU A 55 -0.24 2.93 -4.31
CA LEU A 55 1.06 2.69 -3.69
C LEU A 55 0.97 1.37 -2.94
N TYR A 56 1.61 0.33 -3.45
CA TYR A 56 1.60 -1.00 -2.85
C TYR A 56 2.91 -1.25 -2.08
N LEU A 57 2.81 -1.67 -0.82
CA LEU A 57 3.95 -1.91 0.06
C LEU A 57 3.71 -3.16 0.91
N ASN A 58 4.71 -4.05 0.99
CA ASN A 58 4.72 -5.11 1.98
C ASN A 58 5.04 -4.51 3.34
N VAL A 59 4.10 -4.62 4.26
CA VAL A 59 4.23 -4.08 5.62
C VAL A 59 4.66 -5.15 6.64
N HIS A 60 4.46 -6.43 6.31
CA HIS A 60 4.79 -7.58 7.14
C HIS A 60 5.05 -8.83 6.26
N PRO A 61 5.99 -9.72 6.62
CA PRO A 61 6.92 -9.61 7.75
C PRO A 61 7.98 -8.52 7.54
N GLN A 62 8.66 -8.10 8.62
CA GLN A 62 9.54 -6.93 8.60
C GLN A 62 10.75 -7.09 7.67
N ASP A 63 11.26 -8.30 7.56
CA ASP A 63 12.36 -8.72 6.69
C ASP A 63 12.00 -8.69 5.19
N MET A 64 10.72 -8.77 4.85
CA MET A 64 10.25 -8.63 3.47
C MET A 64 9.97 -7.18 3.04
N ARG A 65 10.18 -6.20 3.92
CA ARG A 65 9.96 -4.79 3.59
C ARG A 65 11.02 -4.28 2.63
N ASN A 66 10.61 -3.89 1.43
CA ASN A 66 11.52 -3.28 0.47
C ASN A 66 11.55 -1.76 0.60
N TYR A 67 12.45 -1.24 1.46
CA TYR A 67 12.58 0.19 1.75
C TYR A 67 12.86 1.11 0.55
N LYS A 68 13.20 0.55 -0.64
CA LYS A 68 13.26 1.30 -1.90
C LYS A 68 11.94 2.02 -2.20
N PHE A 69 10.81 1.36 -1.95
CA PHE A 69 9.47 1.85 -2.30
C PHE A 69 8.79 2.62 -1.17
N TRP A 70 9.40 2.66 0.03
CA TRP A 70 8.82 3.33 1.19
C TRP A 70 9.02 4.85 1.13
N PRO A 71 7.94 5.65 1.13
CA PRO A 71 8.08 7.10 1.08
C PRO A 71 8.81 7.65 2.29
N LYS A 72 9.80 8.52 2.02
CA LYS A 72 10.56 9.24 3.06
C LYS A 72 9.87 10.53 3.48
N ASN A 73 8.94 11.03 2.67
CA ASN A 73 8.16 12.22 2.95
C ASN A 73 6.75 12.06 2.34
N PRO A 74 5.68 12.07 3.14
CA PRO A 74 5.68 11.97 4.60
C PRO A 74 6.14 10.57 5.06
N VAL A 75 6.70 10.47 6.29
CA VAL A 75 7.16 9.20 6.85
C VAL A 75 5.97 8.37 7.34
N PHE A 76 5.84 7.13 6.85
CA PHE A 76 4.77 6.22 7.24
C PHE A 76 4.99 5.63 8.65
N PRO A 77 3.95 5.55 9.51
CA PRO A 77 4.06 4.96 10.85
C PRO A 77 4.05 3.43 10.77
N VAL A 78 5.21 2.82 10.53
CA VAL A 78 5.36 1.36 10.28
C VAL A 78 5.40 0.47 11.51
N SER A 79 5.69 1.02 12.69
CA SER A 79 5.91 0.22 13.89
C SER A 79 4.66 -0.52 14.38
N ASN A 80 3.46 -0.04 14.01
CA ASN A 80 2.20 -0.55 14.54
C ASN A 80 1.25 -1.14 13.45
N LEU A 81 1.67 -1.18 12.18
CA LEU A 81 0.84 -1.74 11.10
C LEU A 81 0.64 -3.25 11.24
N ALA A 82 1.71 -4.00 11.52
CA ALA A 82 1.67 -5.46 11.60
C ALA A 82 0.72 -5.98 12.71
N PRO A 83 0.81 -5.53 13.98
CA PRO A 83 -0.13 -5.99 15.01
C PRO A 83 -1.57 -5.53 14.77
N LEU A 84 -1.78 -4.34 14.17
CA LEU A 84 -3.12 -3.85 13.85
C LEU A 84 -3.76 -4.65 12.70
N LEU A 85 -3.02 -4.90 11.62
CA LEU A 85 -3.47 -5.73 10.50
C LEU A 85 -3.71 -7.16 10.95
N LEU A 86 -2.82 -7.74 11.76
CA LEU A 86 -3.02 -9.08 12.31
C LEU A 86 -4.24 -9.13 13.24
N GLY A 87 -4.51 -8.07 14.01
CA GLY A 87 -5.73 -7.93 14.81
C GLY A 87 -6.98 -7.92 13.94
N ILE A 88 -7.02 -7.02 12.94
CA ILE A 88 -8.14 -6.90 11.99
C ILE A 88 -8.35 -8.22 11.23
N LEU A 89 -7.29 -8.83 10.69
CA LEU A 89 -7.38 -10.06 9.89
C LEU A 89 -7.74 -11.29 10.72
N LYS A 90 -7.53 -11.30 12.04
CA LYS A 90 -8.05 -12.36 12.91
C LYS A 90 -9.57 -12.31 13.05
N ASP A 91 -10.15 -11.12 12.94
CA ASP A 91 -11.60 -10.91 13.03
C ASP A 91 -12.32 -11.16 11.70
N PHE A 92 -11.58 -11.23 10.58
CA PHE A 92 -12.09 -11.60 9.26
C PHE A 92 -11.59 -12.98 8.85
N PRO A 93 -12.42 -14.04 8.92
CA PRO A 93 -12.01 -15.37 8.49
C PRO A 93 -11.67 -15.34 7.00
N ILE A 94 -10.40 -15.49 6.67
CA ILE A 94 -9.94 -15.67 5.29
C ILE A 94 -10.49 -17.03 4.83
N PRO A 95 -11.35 -17.10 3.79
CA PRO A 95 -11.74 -18.38 3.23
C PRO A 95 -10.49 -19.09 2.75
N THR A 96 -10.25 -20.30 3.24
CA THR A 96 -9.12 -21.11 2.80
C THR A 96 -9.27 -21.42 1.31
N LEU A 97 -8.14 -21.37 0.57
CA LEU A 97 -8.06 -21.55 -0.89
C LEU A 97 -8.63 -22.88 -1.39
N ASP A 98 -8.85 -23.83 -0.48
CA ASP A 98 -9.50 -25.12 -0.65
C ASP A 98 -11.03 -25.06 -0.90
N LYS A 99 -11.61 -23.86 -1.04
CA LYS A 99 -13.03 -23.66 -1.40
C LYS A 99 -13.27 -22.90 -2.72
N LEU A 100 -12.30 -22.85 -3.61
CA LEU A 100 -12.48 -22.39 -5.00
C LEU A 100 -12.38 -23.55 -6.00
#